data_AF-A0A7Y0SJK1-F1
#
_entry.id   AF-A0A7Y0SJK1-F1
#
_cell.length_a   1.000
_cell.length_b   1.000
_cell.length_c   1.000
_cell.angle_alpha   90.00
_cell.angle_beta   90.00
_cell.angle_gamma   90.00
#
_symmetry.space_group_name_H-M   'P 1'
#
loop_
_entity.id
_entity.type
_entity.pdbx_description
1 polymer ?
#
loop_
_entity_poly.entity_id
_entity_poly.type
_entity_poly.pdbx_seq_one_letter_code
_entity_poly.pdbx_strand_id
1 'polypeptide(L)' 'MRLEVLCEDRLGLTRELLDILASKSIDLRGIEIDISGIIYLNCPDIDFDTFSELMAEIRRIPGVKD' A
#
# COMPACT_ATOMS: atom_id res chain seq x y z
N MET A 1 9.51 -2.06 -7.71
CA MET A 1 8.21 -1.47 -8.13
C MET A 1 7.78 -0.32 -7.22
N ARG A 2 6.93 0.60 -7.70
CA ARG A 2 6.33 1.70 -6.91
C ARG A 2 4.81 1.54 -6.92
N LEU A 3 4.22 1.34 -5.75
CA LEU A 3 2.77 1.31 -5.56
C LEU A 3 2.29 2.72 -5.24
N GLU A 4 1.16 3.08 -5.84
CA GLU A 4 0.44 4.31 -5.55
C GLU A 4 -0.90 3.92 -4.94
N VAL A 5 -1.18 4.42 -3.75
CA VAL A 5 -2.43 4.17 -3.04
C VAL A 5 -3.10 5.49 -2.78
N LEU A 6 -4.26 5.70 -3.40
CA LEU A 6 -5.07 6.87 -3.15
C LEU A 6 -5.95 6.60 -1.93
N CYS A 7 -5.91 7.50 -0.95
CA CYS A 7 -6.62 7.28 0.29
C CYS A 7 -7.20 8.57 0.89
N GLU A 8 -8.15 8.39 1.79
CA GLU A 8 -8.71 9.45 2.62
C GLU A 8 -7.74 9.77 3.76
N ASP A 9 -7.79 11.02 4.23
CA ASP A 9 -7.04 11.45 5.41
C ASP A 9 -7.66 10.81 6.66
N ARG A 10 -7.22 9.57 6.94
CA ARG A 10 -7.73 8.72 8.00
C ARG A 10 -6.58 8.24 8.88
N LEU A 11 -6.73 8.46 10.20
CA LEU A 11 -5.79 7.96 11.18
C LEU A 11 -5.64 6.42 11.05
N GLY A 12 -4.39 5.96 11.01
CA GLY A 12 -4.04 4.54 11.01
C GLY A 12 -3.90 3.90 9.63
N LEU A 13 -4.24 4.60 8.54
CA LEU A 13 -4.24 4.02 7.20
C LEU A 13 -2.84 3.56 6.74
N THR A 14 -1.80 4.38 6.98
CA THR A 14 -0.42 4.00 6.70
C THR A 14 -0.03 2.73 7.43
N ARG A 15 -0.44 2.55 8.70
CA ARG A 15 -0.14 1.33 9.46
C ARG A 15 -0.82 0.10 8.85
N GLU A 16 -2.10 0.21 8.49
CA GLU A 16 -2.83 -0.89 7.86
C GLU A 16 -2.19 -1.33 6.54
N LEU A 17 -1.69 -0.37 5.73
CA LEU A 17 -0.93 -0.69 4.52
C LEU A 17 0.37 -1.44 4.82
N LEU A 18 1.12 -1.00 5.83
CA LEU A 18 2.37 -1.65 6.25
C LEU A 18 2.13 -3.06 6.80
N ASP A 19 1.05 -3.26 7.54
CA ASP A 19 0.67 -4.58 8.07
C ASP A 19 0.36 -5.57 6.93
N ILE A 20 -0.30 -5.13 5.85
CA ILE A 20 -0.54 -5.95 4.65
C ILE A 20 0.79 -6.34 3.99
N LEU A 21 1.68 -5.37 3.72
CA LEU A 21 2.98 -5.63 3.13
C LEU A 21 3.80 -6.63 3.97
N ALA A 22 3.81 -6.44 5.29
CA ALA A 22 4.50 -7.32 6.23
C ALA A 22 3.91 -8.74 6.22
N SER A 23 2.58 -8.88 6.14
CA SER A 23 1.92 -10.19 6.10
C SER A 23 2.30 -11.02 4.86
N LYS A 24 2.60 -10.35 3.74
CA LYS A 24 3.08 -10.97 2.50
C LYS A 24 4.62 -11.04 2.41
N SER A 25 5.34 -10.69 3.48
CA SER A 25 6.82 -10.65 3.51
C SER A 25 7.43 -9.76 2.42
N ILE A 26 6.76 -8.66 2.08
CA ILE A 26 7.24 -7.68 1.09
C ILE A 26 8.10 -6.64 1.81
N ASP A 27 9.37 -6.58 1.43
CA ASP A 27 10.32 -5.64 2.01
C ASP A 27 10.11 -4.22 1.48
N LEU A 28 9.88 -3.27 2.38
CA LEU A 28 9.59 -1.89 2.04
C LEU A 28 10.87 -1.05 2.11
N ARG A 29 11.24 -0.48 0.96
CA ARG A 29 12.47 0.31 0.79
C ARG A 29 12.25 1.81 1.00
N GLY A 30 11.02 2.27 0.90
CA GLY A 30 10.68 3.68 1.05
C GLY A 30 9.18 3.93 1.10
N ILE A 31 8.81 5.01 1.79
CA ILE A 31 7.44 5.51 1.91
C ILE A 31 7.48 7.00 1.63
N GLU A 32 6.59 7.48 0.78
CA GLU A 32 6.32 8.91 0.60
C GLU A 32 4.83 9.15 0.84
N ILE A 33 4.50 10.23 1.55
CA ILE A 33 3.11 10.62 1.83
C ILE A 33 2.91 12.00 1.23
N ASP A 34 1.97 12.09 0.30
CA ASP A 34 1.56 13.35 -0.31
C ASP A 34 0.41 13.98 0.48
N ILE A 35 0.44 15.30 0.64
CA ILE A 35 -0.62 16.10 1.28
C ILE A 35 -1.97 15.98 0.54
N SER A 36 -1.96 15.53 -0.71
CA SER A 36 -3.14 15.27 -1.54
C SER A 36 -3.87 13.97 -1.19
N GLY A 37 -3.33 13.17 -0.24
CA GLY A 37 -3.91 11.90 0.17
C GLY A 37 -3.38 10.69 -0.60
N ILE A 38 -2.18 10.79 -1.18
CA ILE A 38 -1.53 9.70 -1.90
C ILE A 38 -0.39 9.14 -1.06
N ILE A 39 -0.32 7.82 -0.92
CA ILE A 39 0.80 7.13 -0.29
C ILE A 39 1.54 6.34 -1.37
N TYR A 40 2.83 6.61 -1.49
CA TYR A 40 3.71 5.85 -2.36
C TYR A 40 4.53 4.85 -1.56
N LEU A 41 4.50 3.58 -1.97
CA LEU A 41 5.23 2.49 -1.33
C LEU A 41 6.25 1.93 -2.34
N ASN A 42 7.52 1.96 -1.97
CA ASN A 42 8.60 1.45 -2.81
C ASN A 42 9.03 0.07 -2.31
N CYS A 43 8.80 -0.96 -3.11
CA CYS A 43 9.09 -2.37 -2.79
C CYS A 43 9.90 -3.04 -3.91
N PRO A 44 10.56 -4.18 -3.66
CA PRO A 44 11.16 -4.98 -4.73
C PRO A 44 10.10 -5.40 -5.75
N ASP A 45 10.54 -5.82 -6.93
CA ASP A 45 9.61 -6.38 -7.91
C ASP A 45 9.07 -7.73 -7.39
N ILE A 46 7.75 -7.90 -7.47
CA ILE A 46 7.03 -9.11 -7.10
C ILE A 46 6.35 -9.70 -8.33
N ASP A 47 5.99 -10.97 -8.27
CA ASP A 47 5.25 -11.62 -9.34
C ASP A 47 3.81 -11.07 -9.47
N PHE A 48 3.20 -11.30 -10.63
CA PHE A 48 1.89 -10.76 -10.95
C PHE A 48 0.78 -11.25 -10.02
N ASP A 49 0.83 -12.52 -9.59
CA ASP A 49 -0.21 -13.11 -8.76
C ASP A 49 -0.16 -12.49 -7.35
N THR A 50 1.03 -12.39 -6.77
CA THR A 50 1.26 -11.69 -5.49
C THR A 50 0.84 -10.22 -5.57
N PHE A 51 1.15 -9.54 -6.68
CA PHE A 51 0.73 -8.15 -6.90
C PHE A 51 -0.79 -8.00 -6.98
N SER A 52 -1.46 -8.88 -7.72
CA SER A 52 -2.92 -8.87 -7.87
C SER A 52 -3.62 -9.07 -6.53
N GLU A 53 -3.16 -10.02 -5.72
CA GLU A 53 -3.67 -10.25 -4.37
C GLU A 53 -3.41 -9.05 -3.44
N LEU A 54 -2.20 -8.49 -3.48
CA LEU A 54 -1.83 -7.32 -2.68
C LEU A 54 -2.77 -6.14 -2.95
N MET A 55 -2.98 -5.81 -4.23
CA MET A 55 -3.87 -4.71 -4.62
C MET A 55 -5.33 -4.99 -4.22
N ALA A 56 -5.77 -6.25 -4.29
CA ALA A 56 -7.11 -6.63 -3.85
C ALA A 56 -7.29 -6.48 -2.32
N GLU A 57 -6.25 -6.77 -1.53
CA GLU A 57 -6.28 -6.56 -0.08
C GLU A 57 -6.21 -5.09 0.31
N ILE A 58 -5.35 -4.31 -0.34
CA ILE A 58 -5.22 -2.85 -0.11
C ILE A 58 -6.57 -2.15 -0.34
N ARG A 59 -7.29 -2.49 -1.42
CA ARG A 59 -8.61 -1.90 -1.73
C ARG A 59 -9.71 -2.25 -0.73
N ARG A 60 -9.51 -3.23 0.15
CA ARG A 60 -10.46 -3.55 1.23
C ARG A 60 -10.24 -2.69 2.48
N ILE A 61 -9.13 -1.96 2.56
CA ILE A 61 -8.88 -1.05 3.68
C ILE A 61 -9.91 0.09 3.64
N PRO A 62 -10.67 0.34 4.73
CA PRO A 62 -11.57 1.48 4.81
C PRO A 62 -10.80 2.79 4.66
N GLY A 63 -11.16 3.56 3.63
CA GLY A 63 -10.52 4.83 3.30
C GLY A 63 -9.55 4.75 2.11
N VAL A 64 -9.26 3.56 1.57
CA VAL A 64 -8.57 3.45 0.28
C VAL A 64 -9.58 3.65 -0.86
N LYS A 65 -9.21 4.46 -1.85
CA LYS A 65 -10.03 4.81 -3.02
C LYS A 65 -9.58 4.11 -4.29
N ASP A 66 -8.28 3.88 -4.45
CA ASP A 66 -7.71 3.13 -5.58
C ASP A 66 -6.42 2.40 -5.18
#